data_AF-A0AAV5END5-F1
#
_entry.id   AF-A0AAV5END5-F1
#
_cell.length_a   1.000
_cell.length_b   1.000
_cell.length_c   1.000
_cell.angle_alpha   90.00
_cell.angle_beta   90.00
_cell.angle_gamma   90.00
#
_symmetry.space_group_name_H-M   'P 1'
#
loop_
_entity.id
_entity.type
_entity.pdbx_description
1 polymer ?
#
loop_
_entity_poly.entity_id
_entity_poly.type
_entity_poly.pdbx_seq_one_letter_code
_entity_poly.pdbx_strand_id
1 'polypeptide(L)'
;MASDPTIGYSSISWDQHQLIPIQPPMALDPLFTVTFDVASSDNYGQFISNLRHRLANPRHFTHKRPVLPPVEPNVPPRRWFHIVLRTQQAELTLATRADNLYLEGFQSTDGTWWELTEGMIPGATYTRFGGSNYGDLIGDTVELSEVALGPQQMAEAVNVLAGRVPTDMSSGPAQQRAKDALVALLLMVHEATRFVTLSGYVADLMHPRAAMRSGTLTDEMRELINKWKPLSAALLTADVTPPGRFTPFEDVGVYTVEQAANTVGILLFVQVPGGLTADAALKLFREG
;
A
#
# COMPACT_ATOMS: atom_id res chain seq x y z
N MET A 1 -8.11 38.23 71.56
CA MET A 1 -7.92 36.86 72.09
C MET A 1 -9.01 35.98 71.53
N ALA A 2 -8.64 34.77 71.13
CA ALA A 2 -9.47 33.60 70.81
C ALA A 2 -10.28 33.61 69.50
N SER A 3 -9.62 33.04 68.49
CA SER A 3 -10.06 32.12 67.44
C SER A 3 -11.45 31.44 67.56
N ASP A 4 -12.14 31.44 66.42
CA ASP A 4 -13.41 30.78 66.09
C ASP A 4 -13.14 29.44 65.36
N PRO A 5 -13.79 28.30 65.71
CA PRO A 5 -13.54 27.02 65.04
C PRO A 5 -14.54 26.74 63.91
N THR A 6 -13.93 26.54 62.74
CA THR A 6 -14.36 25.91 61.49
C THR A 6 -15.43 24.80 61.58
N ILE A 7 -16.49 24.92 60.78
CA ILE A 7 -17.30 23.80 60.24
C ILE A 7 -17.17 23.81 58.72
N GLY A 8 -16.85 22.64 58.16
CA GLY A 8 -16.28 22.45 56.83
C GLY A 8 -17.24 22.64 55.65
N TYR A 9 -16.71 23.28 54.61
CA TYR A 9 -17.20 23.20 53.24
C TYR A 9 -16.51 22.03 52.53
N SER A 10 -17.28 21.04 52.06
CA SER A 10 -16.79 20.03 51.12
C SER A 10 -16.64 20.66 49.73
N SER A 11 -15.41 20.98 49.35
CA SER A 11 -15.06 21.35 47.98
C SER A 11 -15.09 20.12 47.08
N ILE A 12 -15.89 20.20 46.02
CA ILE A 12 -15.90 19.26 44.89
C ILE A 12 -14.51 19.34 44.23
N SER A 13 -13.72 18.27 44.37
CA SER A 13 -12.50 18.05 43.58
C SER A 13 -12.92 17.58 42.19
N TRP A 14 -12.65 18.40 41.17
CA TRP A 14 -12.62 17.93 39.79
C TRP A 14 -11.31 17.19 39.59
N ASP A 15 -11.33 15.88 39.83
CA ASP A 15 -10.23 15.02 39.41
C ASP A 15 -10.09 15.12 37.89
N GLN A 16 -9.00 15.76 37.49
CA GLN A 16 -8.49 15.72 36.13
C GLN A 16 -8.15 14.26 35.81
N HIS A 17 -9.12 13.54 35.24
CA HIS A 17 -8.78 12.44 34.35
C HIS A 17 -7.97 13.06 33.21
N GLN A 18 -6.64 12.93 33.30
CA GLN A 18 -5.77 13.03 32.14
C GLN A 18 -6.25 11.99 31.14
N LEU A 19 -7.09 12.43 30.20
CA LEU A 19 -7.28 11.75 28.94
C LEU A 19 -5.91 11.77 28.28
N ILE A 20 -5.16 10.68 28.42
CA ILE A 20 -4.09 10.38 27.49
C ILE A 20 -4.76 10.40 26.12
N PRO A 21 -4.43 11.34 25.21
CA PRO A 21 -4.83 11.17 23.84
C PRO A 21 -4.07 9.93 23.39
N ILE A 22 -4.78 8.83 23.17
CA ILE A 22 -4.24 7.74 22.37
C ILE A 22 -4.06 8.37 20.99
N GLN A 23 -2.87 8.94 20.72
CA GLN A 23 -2.53 9.37 19.38
C GLN A 23 -2.71 8.13 18.50
N PRO A 24 -3.52 8.19 17.43
CA PRO A 24 -3.64 7.07 16.52
C PRO A 24 -2.23 6.73 16.02
N PRO A 25 -1.87 5.45 15.83
CA PRO A 25 -0.63 5.09 15.14
C PRO A 25 -0.59 5.87 13.83
N MET A 26 0.32 6.84 13.79
CA MET A 26 0.46 7.77 12.69
C MET A 26 1.19 7.07 11.56
N ALA A 27 1.19 7.64 10.35
CA ALA A 27 1.98 7.12 9.23
C ALA A 27 3.49 6.94 9.57
N LEU A 28 3.96 7.56 10.66
CA LEU A 28 5.33 7.49 11.18
C LEU A 28 5.56 6.37 12.22
N ASP A 29 4.51 5.66 12.65
CA ASP A 29 4.58 4.51 13.55
C ASP A 29 4.04 3.25 12.83
N PRO A 30 4.87 2.62 11.98
CA PRO A 30 4.41 1.51 11.16
C PRO A 30 4.16 0.25 12.01
N LEU A 31 3.11 -0.50 11.69
CA LEU A 31 2.89 -1.87 12.20
C LEU A 31 4.11 -2.76 11.97
N PHE A 32 4.79 -2.49 10.85
CA PHE A 32 6.08 -3.07 10.55
C PHE A 32 6.83 -2.34 9.45
N THR A 33 8.13 -2.60 9.39
CA THR A 33 8.99 -2.27 8.25
C THR A 33 9.45 -3.55 7.54
N VAL A 34 9.48 -3.52 6.21
CA VAL A 34 10.21 -4.49 5.38
C VAL A 34 11.29 -3.77 4.59
N THR A 35 12.41 -4.44 4.35
CA THR A 35 13.52 -3.88 3.57
C THR A 35 13.79 -4.74 2.35
N PHE A 36 14.06 -4.09 1.22
CA PHE A 36 14.52 -4.73 0.00
C PHE A 36 15.76 -4.01 -0.53
N ASP A 37 16.87 -4.74 -0.59
CA ASP A 37 18.10 -4.29 -1.23
C ASP A 37 17.96 -4.53 -2.74
N VAL A 38 17.89 -3.45 -3.54
CA VAL A 38 17.68 -3.54 -5.00
C VAL A 38 18.82 -4.30 -5.69
N ALA A 39 20.02 -4.31 -5.09
CA ALA A 39 21.16 -5.10 -5.55
C ALA A 39 20.95 -6.63 -5.37
N SER A 40 20.09 -7.05 -4.45
CA SER A 40 19.71 -8.45 -4.19
C SER A 40 18.47 -8.83 -5.00
N SER A 41 18.46 -8.51 -6.29
CA SER A 41 17.29 -8.64 -7.15
C SER A 41 16.77 -10.07 -7.29
N ASP A 42 17.57 -11.09 -6.97
CA ASP A 42 17.19 -12.51 -6.95
C ASP A 42 16.17 -12.87 -5.86
N ASN A 43 16.06 -12.09 -4.79
CA ASN A 43 15.13 -12.35 -3.68
C ASN A 43 13.78 -11.58 -3.81
N TYR A 44 13.57 -10.88 -4.93
CA TYR A 44 12.37 -10.04 -5.15
C TYR A 44 11.05 -10.78 -4.94
N GLY A 45 10.92 -12.02 -5.46
CA GLY A 45 9.72 -12.83 -5.27
C GLY A 45 9.44 -13.14 -3.79
N GLN A 46 10.49 -13.37 -3.00
CA GLN A 46 10.38 -13.59 -1.56
C GLN A 46 9.98 -12.31 -0.83
N PHE A 47 10.55 -11.16 -1.21
CA PHE A 47 10.18 -9.85 -0.68
C PHE A 47 8.66 -9.57 -0.86
N ILE A 48 8.13 -9.75 -2.06
CA ILE A 48 6.69 -9.56 -2.34
C ILE A 48 5.83 -10.59 -1.60
N SER A 49 6.26 -11.85 -1.51
CA SER A 49 5.54 -12.89 -0.76
C SER A 49 5.45 -12.56 0.74
N ASN A 50 6.57 -12.09 1.33
CA ASN A 50 6.64 -11.69 2.72
C ASN A 50 5.70 -10.50 3.01
N LEU A 51 5.63 -9.52 2.10
CA LEU A 51 4.67 -8.42 2.20
C LEU A 51 3.23 -8.95 2.30
N ARG A 52 2.80 -9.78 1.35
CA ARG A 52 1.45 -10.36 1.34
C ARG A 52 1.15 -11.13 2.62
N HIS A 53 2.12 -11.90 3.12
CA HIS A 53 1.95 -12.68 4.35
C HIS A 53 1.69 -11.79 5.58
N ARG A 54 2.47 -10.71 5.75
CA ARG A 54 2.34 -9.82 6.91
C ARG A 54 1.10 -8.94 6.88
N LEU A 55 0.58 -8.68 5.69
CA LEU A 55 -0.62 -7.88 5.45
C LEU A 55 -1.93 -8.67 5.59
N ALA A 56 -1.86 -9.99 5.49
CA ALA A 56 -3.01 -10.86 5.49
C ALA A 56 -3.81 -10.75 6.80
N ASN A 57 -5.13 -10.80 6.69
CA ASN A 57 -5.96 -11.21 7.81
C ASN A 57 -5.76 -12.73 8.02
N PRO A 58 -5.17 -13.18 9.15
CA PRO A 58 -4.82 -14.59 9.34
C PRO A 58 -6.05 -15.51 9.42
N ARG A 59 -7.25 -14.94 9.58
CA ARG A 59 -8.52 -15.67 9.65
C ARG A 59 -9.38 -15.51 8.40
N HIS A 60 -8.90 -14.85 7.34
CA HIS A 60 -9.66 -14.64 6.12
C HIS A 60 -8.80 -14.89 4.87
N PHE A 61 -9.03 -16.05 4.27
CA PHE A 61 -8.43 -16.48 3.01
C PHE A 61 -9.54 -16.97 2.09
N THR A 62 -9.37 -16.71 0.79
CA THR A 62 -10.26 -17.23 -0.25
C THR A 62 -9.40 -17.88 -1.32
N HIS A 63 -9.74 -19.10 -1.74
CA HIS A 63 -9.00 -19.82 -2.79
C HIS A 63 -7.47 -19.86 -2.56
N LYS A 64 -7.04 -20.03 -1.29
CA LYS A 64 -5.63 -20.00 -0.83
C LYS A 64 -4.91 -18.66 -1.03
N ARG A 65 -5.63 -17.58 -1.31
CA ARG A 65 -5.11 -16.21 -1.38
C ARG A 65 -5.45 -15.43 -0.10
N PRO A 66 -4.50 -14.64 0.44
CA PRO A 66 -4.78 -13.80 1.59
C PRO A 66 -5.76 -12.69 1.24
N VAL A 67 -6.58 -12.28 2.21
CA VAL A 67 -7.43 -11.10 2.13
C VAL A 67 -6.93 -10.06 3.13
N LEU A 68 -6.84 -8.80 2.72
CA LEU A 68 -6.56 -7.69 3.64
C LEU A 68 -7.68 -7.60 4.70
N PRO A 69 -7.38 -7.15 5.93
CA PRO A 69 -8.44 -6.74 6.84
C PRO A 69 -9.20 -5.54 6.27
N PRO A 70 -10.49 -5.36 6.62
CA PRO A 70 -11.26 -4.19 6.21
C PRO A 70 -10.62 -2.87 6.65
N VAL A 71 -10.89 -1.80 5.89
CA VAL A 71 -10.68 -0.43 6.38
C VAL A 71 -11.56 -0.23 7.62
N GLU A 72 -10.98 0.31 8.69
CA GLU A 72 -11.73 0.51 9.92
C GLU A 72 -12.70 1.69 9.78
N PRO A 73 -14.01 1.49 10.07
CA PRO A 73 -15.00 2.53 9.87
C PRO A 73 -14.87 3.64 10.93
N ASN A 74 -15.23 4.86 10.54
CA ASN A 74 -15.35 6.03 11.43
C ASN A 74 -14.07 6.48 12.14
N VAL A 75 -12.89 6.09 11.64
CA VAL A 75 -11.58 6.52 12.15
C VAL A 75 -10.68 6.93 10.98
N PRO A 76 -9.73 7.88 11.19
CA PRO A 76 -8.71 8.15 10.17
C PRO A 76 -7.81 6.91 9.96
N PRO A 77 -7.11 6.82 8.80
CA PRO A 77 -6.18 5.73 8.56
C PRO A 77 -5.12 5.63 9.65
N ARG A 78 -5.11 4.49 10.36
CA ARG A 78 -4.19 4.24 11.48
C ARG A 78 -3.38 2.95 11.34
N ARG A 79 -3.55 2.22 10.24
CA ARG A 79 -2.83 0.97 9.97
C ARG A 79 -1.85 1.21 8.83
N TRP A 80 -0.59 1.35 9.18
CA TRP A 80 0.49 1.72 8.27
C TRP A 80 1.59 0.66 8.30
N PHE A 81 2.33 0.54 7.21
CA PHE A 81 3.58 -0.19 7.18
C PHE A 81 4.59 0.55 6.31
N HIS A 82 5.86 0.33 6.58
CA HIS A 82 6.94 0.93 5.81
C HIS A 82 7.61 -0.10 4.91
N ILE A 83 7.97 0.37 3.72
CA ILE A 83 8.83 -0.35 2.79
C ILE A 83 10.09 0.48 2.62
N VAL A 84 11.23 -0.10 2.97
CA VAL A 84 12.54 0.51 2.81
C VAL A 84 13.22 -0.10 1.59
N LEU A 85 13.46 0.71 0.57
CA LEU A 85 14.17 0.31 -0.64
C LEU A 85 15.60 0.87 -0.58
N ARG A 86 16.59 -0.01 -0.74
CA ARG A 86 18.01 0.36 -0.64
C ARG A 86 18.74 0.14 -1.95
N THR A 87 19.48 1.15 -2.35
CA THR A 87 20.52 1.04 -3.39
C THR A 87 21.89 1.17 -2.73
N GLN A 88 22.96 1.11 -3.53
CA GLN A 88 24.30 1.44 -3.04
C GLN A 88 24.46 2.93 -2.69
N GLN A 89 23.52 3.78 -3.11
CA GLN A 89 23.63 5.25 -3.07
C GLN A 89 22.64 5.88 -2.10
N ALA A 90 21.49 5.24 -1.87
CA ALA A 90 20.41 5.84 -1.11
C ALA A 90 19.51 4.80 -0.45
N GLU A 91 18.78 5.25 0.57
CA GLU A 91 17.68 4.55 1.20
C GLU A 91 16.41 5.40 1.03
N LEU A 92 15.32 4.77 0.59
CA LEU A 92 14.01 5.39 0.45
C LEU A 92 13.00 4.65 1.32
N THR A 93 12.30 5.37 2.19
CA THR A 93 11.19 4.80 2.97
C THR A 93 9.86 5.18 2.33
N LEU A 94 8.97 4.20 2.13
CA LEU A 94 7.61 4.40 1.62
C LEU A 94 6.59 4.17 2.75
N ALA A 95 5.70 5.13 2.99
CA ALA A 95 4.59 5.00 3.94
C ALA A 95 3.34 4.50 3.22
N THR A 96 2.94 3.26 3.50
CA THR A 96 1.84 2.59 2.83
C THR A 96 0.75 2.17 3.81
N ARG A 97 -0.50 2.31 3.41
CA ARG A 97 -1.65 1.84 4.18
C ARG A 97 -1.75 0.30 4.17
N ALA A 98 -1.90 -0.29 5.35
CA ALA A 98 -1.96 -1.75 5.55
C ALA A 98 -3.37 -2.35 5.37
N ASP A 99 -4.37 -1.55 4.97
CA ASP A 99 -5.76 -1.97 4.74
C ASP A 99 -6.15 -1.95 3.25
N ASN A 100 -5.49 -1.12 2.43
CA ASN A 100 -5.76 -1.00 1.00
C ASN A 100 -4.51 -0.87 0.11
N LEU A 101 -3.30 -0.93 0.67
CA LEU A 101 -2.03 -0.82 -0.07
C LEU A 101 -1.88 0.50 -0.85
N TYR A 102 -2.48 1.59 -0.38
CA TYR A 102 -2.26 2.91 -0.97
C TYR A 102 -0.95 3.48 -0.42
N LEU A 103 -0.08 3.91 -1.33
CA LEU A 103 1.10 4.69 -1.00
C LEU A 103 0.65 6.13 -0.74
N GLU A 104 0.94 6.66 0.44
CA GLU A 104 0.53 8.01 0.83
C GLU A 104 1.72 8.96 1.02
N GLY A 105 2.94 8.43 1.04
CA GLY A 105 4.12 9.25 1.10
C GLY A 105 5.43 8.48 1.09
N PHE A 106 6.52 9.22 1.05
CA PHE A 106 7.87 8.69 1.10
C PHE A 106 8.81 9.64 1.85
N GLN A 107 9.89 9.11 2.41
CA GLN A 107 10.91 9.91 3.10
C GLN A 107 12.19 9.96 2.26
N SER A 108 12.64 11.17 1.91
CA SER A 108 13.93 11.40 1.26
C SER A 108 15.10 11.36 2.26
N THR A 109 16.32 11.26 1.75
CA THR A 109 17.56 11.12 2.54
C THR A 109 17.81 12.32 3.47
N ASP A 110 17.28 13.50 3.13
CA ASP A 110 17.34 14.71 3.97
C ASP A 110 16.37 14.66 5.17
N GLY A 111 15.59 13.59 5.30
CA GLY A 111 14.60 13.38 6.36
C GLY A 111 13.21 13.93 6.04
N THR A 112 13.04 14.63 4.91
CA THR A 112 11.75 15.19 4.50
C THR A 112 10.75 14.08 4.19
N TRP A 113 9.62 14.09 4.88
CA TRP A 113 8.45 13.30 4.49
C TRP A 113 7.68 14.04 3.40
N TRP A 114 7.50 13.39 2.28
CA TRP A 114 6.67 13.82 1.17
C TRP A 114 5.35 13.10 1.20
N GLU A 115 4.23 13.82 1.13
CA GLU A 115 2.90 13.21 1.09
C GLU A 115 2.22 13.39 -0.26
N LEU A 116 1.43 12.38 -0.64
CA LEU A 116 0.69 12.30 -1.90
C LEU A 116 -0.79 12.70 -1.74
N THR A 117 -1.23 12.86 -0.51
CA THR A 117 -2.54 13.38 -0.13
C THR A 117 -2.29 14.46 0.92
N GLU A 118 -2.73 15.69 0.66
CA GLU A 118 -2.47 16.84 1.54
C GLU A 118 -3.07 16.60 2.93
N GLY A 119 -2.24 16.73 3.97
CA GLY A 119 -2.61 16.54 5.37
C GLY A 119 -2.75 15.08 5.81
N MET A 120 -2.31 14.10 5.00
CA MET A 120 -2.40 12.68 5.33
C MET A 120 -1.28 12.25 6.30
N ILE A 121 -0.08 12.81 6.17
CA ILE A 121 1.07 12.48 7.01
C ILE A 121 1.42 13.70 7.88
N PRO A 122 1.31 13.60 9.21
CA PRO A 122 1.64 14.71 10.10
C PRO A 122 3.06 15.25 9.88
N GLY A 123 3.17 16.54 9.57
CA GLY A 123 4.44 17.23 9.34
C GLY A 123 5.09 16.96 7.97
N ALA A 124 4.41 16.25 7.07
CA ALA A 124 4.91 16.04 5.71
C ALA A 124 4.71 17.28 4.81
N THR A 125 5.45 17.29 3.70
CA THR A 125 5.34 18.27 2.62
C THR A 125 4.57 17.66 1.46
N TYR A 126 3.44 18.27 1.08
CA TYR A 126 2.68 17.82 -0.08
C TYR A 126 3.50 17.95 -1.37
N THR A 127 3.56 16.87 -2.16
CA THR A 127 4.34 16.77 -3.40
C THR A 127 3.84 17.68 -4.53
N ARG A 128 2.65 18.27 -4.37
CA ARG A 128 1.91 19.01 -5.42
C ARG A 128 1.44 18.13 -6.58
N PHE A 129 1.33 16.82 -6.35
CA PHE A 129 0.62 15.88 -7.21
C PHE A 129 0.03 14.77 -6.36
N GLY A 130 -1.12 14.24 -6.77
CA GLY A 130 -1.75 13.11 -6.10
C GLY A 130 -1.02 11.79 -6.38
N GLY A 131 -1.21 10.81 -5.49
CA GLY A 131 -0.83 9.41 -5.72
C GLY A 131 -2.00 8.43 -5.55
N SER A 132 -3.21 8.95 -5.36
CA SER A 132 -4.43 8.16 -5.12
C SER A 132 -4.95 7.44 -6.38
N ASN A 133 -4.53 7.89 -7.56
CA ASN A 133 -4.80 7.24 -8.84
C ASN A 133 -3.66 7.54 -9.83
N TYR A 134 -3.54 6.72 -10.87
CA TYR A 134 -2.52 6.90 -11.91
C TYR A 134 -2.73 8.17 -12.75
N GLY A 135 -3.96 8.68 -12.88
CA GLY A 135 -4.25 9.91 -13.61
C GLY A 135 -3.52 11.13 -13.04
N ASP A 136 -3.40 11.22 -11.72
CA ASP A 136 -2.65 12.31 -11.06
C ASP A 136 -1.13 12.27 -11.38
N LEU A 137 -0.62 11.08 -11.67
CA LEU A 137 0.81 10.83 -11.90
C LEU A 137 1.18 10.99 -13.38
N ILE A 138 0.48 10.32 -14.28
CA ILE A 138 0.83 10.18 -15.71
C ILE A 138 -0.26 10.69 -16.65
N GLY A 139 -1.33 11.27 -16.13
CA GLY A 139 -2.46 11.76 -16.93
C GLY A 139 -3.45 10.65 -17.28
N ASP A 140 -2.98 9.58 -17.92
CA ASP A 140 -3.80 8.42 -18.28
C ASP A 140 -3.06 7.10 -17.96
N THR A 141 -3.81 6.09 -17.51
CA THR A 141 -3.33 4.72 -17.36
C THR A 141 -2.75 4.10 -18.63
N VAL A 142 -3.15 4.56 -19.84
CA VAL A 142 -2.55 4.10 -21.11
C VAL A 142 -1.03 4.28 -21.14
N GLU A 143 -0.53 5.34 -20.51
CA GLU A 143 0.89 5.68 -20.45
C GLU A 143 1.71 4.69 -19.58
N LEU A 144 1.04 3.79 -18.82
CA LEU A 144 1.74 2.74 -18.06
C LEU A 144 2.49 1.75 -18.95
N SER A 145 2.06 1.58 -20.21
CA SER A 145 2.72 0.70 -21.17
C SER A 145 4.08 1.24 -21.63
N GLU A 146 4.39 2.51 -21.35
CA GLU A 146 5.69 3.13 -21.66
C GLU A 146 6.68 3.05 -20.49
N VAL A 147 6.21 2.66 -19.30
CA VAL A 147 7.03 2.63 -18.09
C VAL A 147 7.93 1.39 -18.11
N ALA A 148 9.23 1.61 -18.30
CA ALA A 148 10.22 0.54 -18.18
C ALA A 148 10.36 0.08 -16.73
N LEU A 149 10.33 -1.24 -16.54
CA LEU A 149 10.49 -1.92 -15.26
C LEU A 149 11.74 -2.78 -15.30
N GLY A 150 12.44 -2.89 -14.17
CA GLY A 150 13.64 -3.70 -14.05
C GLY A 150 14.53 -3.24 -12.90
N PRO A 151 15.59 -4.00 -12.55
CA PRO A 151 16.48 -3.68 -11.45
C PRO A 151 17.10 -2.27 -11.56
N GLN A 152 17.48 -1.85 -12.77
CA GLN A 152 18.05 -0.52 -12.99
C GLN A 152 16.98 0.57 -12.78
N GLN A 153 15.79 0.39 -13.34
CA GLN A 153 14.70 1.36 -13.23
C GLN A 153 14.23 1.52 -11.77
N MET A 154 14.18 0.43 -11.00
CA MET A 154 13.91 0.51 -9.57
C MET A 154 15.01 1.26 -8.82
N ALA A 155 16.30 0.99 -9.11
CA ALA A 155 17.40 1.69 -8.46
C ALA A 155 17.39 3.19 -8.78
N GLU A 156 17.18 3.56 -10.04
CA GLU A 156 17.05 4.96 -10.48
C GLU A 156 15.86 5.64 -9.81
N ALA A 157 14.71 4.99 -9.74
CA ALA A 157 13.53 5.54 -9.07
C ALA A 157 13.77 5.77 -7.57
N VAL A 158 14.43 4.82 -6.88
CA VAL A 158 14.84 4.99 -5.48
C VAL A 158 15.75 6.20 -5.32
N ASN A 159 16.79 6.31 -6.15
CA ASN A 159 17.75 7.41 -6.06
C ASN A 159 17.09 8.77 -6.34
N VAL A 160 16.17 8.84 -7.32
CA VAL A 160 15.44 10.08 -7.66
C VAL A 160 14.59 10.55 -6.48
N LEU A 161 13.79 9.66 -5.88
CA LEU A 161 12.90 10.04 -4.78
C LEU A 161 13.68 10.27 -3.48
N ALA A 162 14.71 9.48 -3.21
CA ALA A 162 15.56 9.64 -2.03
C ALA A 162 16.42 10.90 -2.08
N GLY A 163 16.78 11.37 -3.28
CA GLY A 163 17.53 12.62 -3.48
C GLY A 163 16.67 13.87 -3.59
N ARG A 164 15.34 13.74 -3.52
CA ARG A 164 14.41 14.86 -3.66
C ARG A 164 14.53 15.82 -2.48
N VAL A 165 14.54 17.12 -2.78
CA VAL A 165 14.62 18.20 -1.78
C VAL A 165 13.51 19.25 -1.96
N PRO A 166 13.18 20.07 -0.93
CA PRO A 166 12.11 21.07 -1.01
C PRO A 166 12.17 22.02 -2.22
N THR A 167 13.37 22.39 -2.68
CA THR A 167 13.56 23.27 -3.84
C THR A 167 13.10 22.66 -5.16
N ASP A 168 13.00 21.32 -5.25
CA ASP A 168 12.52 20.63 -6.46
C ASP A 168 11.05 20.88 -6.74
N MET A 169 10.25 21.30 -5.75
CA MET A 169 8.82 21.59 -5.92
C MET A 169 8.53 22.70 -6.93
N SER A 170 9.48 23.61 -7.15
CA SER A 170 9.36 24.68 -8.16
C SER A 170 9.86 24.28 -9.55
N SER A 171 10.43 23.08 -9.71
CA SER A 171 11.02 22.62 -10.96
C SER A 171 10.10 21.63 -11.67
N GLY A 172 9.49 22.05 -12.79
CA GLY A 172 8.67 21.18 -13.64
C GLY A 172 9.37 19.86 -14.02
N PRO A 173 10.63 19.90 -14.51
CA PRO A 173 11.38 18.68 -14.79
C PRO A 173 11.62 17.78 -13.58
N ALA A 174 11.82 18.34 -12.37
CA ALA A 174 11.99 17.54 -11.17
C ALA A 174 10.67 16.91 -10.70
N GLN A 175 9.55 17.63 -10.85
CA GLN A 175 8.21 17.07 -10.63
C GLN A 175 7.93 15.89 -11.55
N GLN A 176 8.25 16.00 -12.85
CA GLN A 176 8.04 14.91 -13.79
C GLN A 176 8.89 13.69 -13.43
N ARG A 177 10.19 13.87 -13.16
CA ARG A 177 11.06 12.75 -12.72
C ARG A 177 10.55 12.07 -11.46
N ALA A 178 10.03 12.82 -10.50
CA ALA A 178 9.46 12.26 -9.28
C ALA A 178 8.19 11.44 -9.56
N LYS A 179 7.31 11.91 -10.47
CA LYS A 179 6.13 11.17 -10.91
C LYS A 179 6.51 9.86 -11.60
N ASP A 180 7.44 9.91 -12.55
CA ASP A 180 7.90 8.73 -13.30
C ASP A 180 8.53 7.68 -12.35
N ALA A 181 9.38 8.14 -11.42
CA ALA A 181 9.98 7.29 -10.40
C ALA A 181 8.92 6.64 -9.50
N LEU A 182 7.92 7.41 -9.05
CA LEU A 182 6.85 6.91 -8.20
C LEU A 182 6.00 5.85 -8.91
N VAL A 183 5.71 6.05 -10.20
CA VAL A 183 4.95 5.09 -11.02
C VAL A 183 5.71 3.77 -11.15
N ALA A 184 7.01 3.82 -11.44
CA ALA A 184 7.84 2.62 -11.49
C ALA A 184 7.79 1.85 -10.16
N LEU A 185 7.93 2.54 -9.01
CA LEU A 185 7.86 1.88 -7.70
C LEU A 185 6.46 1.34 -7.38
N LEU A 186 5.38 2.06 -7.72
CA LEU A 186 4.02 1.58 -7.54
C LEU A 186 3.81 0.26 -8.29
N LEU A 187 4.23 0.18 -9.55
CA LEU A 187 4.13 -1.03 -10.37
C LEU A 187 4.94 -2.19 -9.77
N MET A 188 6.19 -1.91 -9.38
CA MET A 188 7.13 -2.92 -8.93
C MET A 188 7.03 -3.27 -7.44
N VAL A 189 6.15 -2.62 -6.68
CA VAL A 189 5.99 -2.91 -5.25
C VAL A 189 4.51 -3.10 -4.92
N HIS A 190 3.68 -2.08 -5.14
CA HIS A 190 2.28 -2.10 -4.73
C HIS A 190 1.43 -2.96 -5.66
N GLU A 191 1.52 -2.78 -6.98
CA GLU A 191 0.79 -3.63 -7.93
C GLU A 191 1.33 -5.06 -7.96
N ALA A 192 2.65 -5.21 -7.87
CA ALA A 192 3.27 -6.52 -7.64
C ALA A 192 2.77 -7.19 -6.35
N THR A 193 2.53 -6.44 -5.26
CA THR A 193 1.91 -7.01 -4.05
C THR A 193 0.48 -7.45 -4.33
N ARG A 194 -0.32 -6.64 -5.04
CA ARG A 194 -1.72 -6.91 -5.37
C ARG A 194 -1.92 -8.07 -6.35
N PHE A 195 -0.98 -8.33 -7.26
CA PHE A 195 -1.14 -9.31 -8.33
C PHE A 195 0.05 -10.26 -8.45
N VAL A 196 -0.24 -11.57 -8.53
CA VAL A 196 0.76 -12.59 -8.80
C VAL A 196 1.38 -12.39 -10.18
N THR A 197 0.56 -12.11 -11.19
CA THR A 197 0.98 -11.87 -12.58
C THR A 197 2.06 -10.79 -12.67
N LEU A 198 1.85 -9.64 -12.01
CA LEU A 198 2.83 -8.55 -12.01
C LEU A 198 4.07 -8.90 -11.18
N SER A 199 3.91 -9.55 -10.03
CA SER A 199 5.08 -9.98 -9.25
C SER A 199 5.94 -11.00 -9.99
N GLY A 200 5.34 -11.93 -10.76
CA GLY A 200 6.06 -12.91 -11.56
C GLY A 200 6.83 -12.23 -12.69
N TYR A 201 6.16 -11.35 -13.44
CA TYR A 201 6.78 -10.57 -14.51
C TYR A 201 7.99 -9.75 -14.02
N VAL A 202 7.82 -8.99 -12.93
CA VAL A 202 8.93 -8.20 -12.36
C VAL A 202 10.03 -9.11 -11.80
N ALA A 203 9.68 -10.25 -11.18
CA ALA A 203 10.69 -11.21 -10.71
C ALA A 203 11.54 -11.76 -11.87
N ASP A 204 10.94 -12.05 -13.02
CA ASP A 204 11.64 -12.53 -14.20
C ASP A 204 12.63 -11.49 -14.73
N LEU A 205 12.28 -10.19 -14.70
CA LEU A 205 13.18 -9.09 -15.07
C LEU A 205 14.30 -8.86 -14.04
N MET A 206 14.03 -9.14 -12.77
CA MET A 206 14.96 -8.97 -11.65
C MET A 206 16.00 -10.10 -11.55
N HIS A 207 15.70 -11.27 -12.10
CA HIS A 207 16.54 -12.45 -11.91
C HIS A 207 17.95 -12.25 -12.52
N PRO A 208 19.05 -12.69 -11.86
CA PRO A 208 20.42 -12.51 -12.38
C PRO A 208 20.68 -13.16 -13.75
N ARG A 209 19.89 -14.19 -14.09
CA ARG A 209 19.95 -14.90 -15.37
C ARG A 209 18.84 -14.50 -16.35
N ALA A 210 18.15 -13.39 -16.10
CA ALA A 210 17.09 -12.91 -16.98
C ALA A 210 17.63 -12.68 -18.39
N ALA A 211 16.91 -13.15 -19.41
CA ALA A 211 17.25 -12.89 -20.81
C ALA A 211 17.14 -11.39 -21.15
N MET A 212 16.21 -10.70 -20.48
CA MET A 212 16.03 -9.25 -20.53
C MET A 212 15.99 -8.71 -19.10
N ARG A 213 16.70 -7.61 -18.85
CA ARG A 213 16.75 -6.93 -17.53
C ARG A 213 15.90 -5.66 -17.47
N SER A 214 15.06 -5.47 -18.48
CA SER A 214 14.12 -4.36 -18.57
C SER A 214 12.96 -4.79 -19.46
N GLY A 215 11.76 -4.30 -19.17
CA GLY A 215 10.58 -4.53 -19.99
C GLY A 215 9.44 -3.59 -19.61
N THR A 216 8.40 -3.54 -20.44
CA THR A 216 7.18 -2.76 -20.19
C THR A 216 5.98 -3.69 -20.02
N LEU A 217 4.93 -3.17 -19.37
CA LEU A 217 3.69 -3.92 -19.20
C LEU A 217 3.05 -4.26 -20.54
N THR A 218 2.42 -5.43 -20.61
CA THR A 218 1.46 -5.74 -21.68
C THR A 218 0.15 -4.98 -21.45
N ASP A 219 -0.67 -4.83 -22.49
CA ASP A 219 -2.00 -4.22 -22.36
C ASP A 219 -2.87 -4.95 -21.33
N GLU A 220 -2.82 -6.27 -21.30
CA GLU A 220 -3.55 -7.10 -20.32
C GLU A 220 -3.10 -6.81 -18.88
N MET A 221 -1.79 -6.67 -18.66
CA MET A 221 -1.23 -6.31 -17.35
C MET A 221 -1.63 -4.90 -16.92
N ARG A 222 -1.68 -3.96 -17.86
CA ARG A 222 -2.18 -2.60 -17.60
C ARG A 222 -3.64 -2.62 -17.19
N GLU A 223 -4.49 -3.30 -17.96
CA GLU A 223 -5.93 -3.37 -17.65
C GLU A 223 -6.17 -4.04 -16.29
N LEU A 224 -5.35 -5.04 -15.94
CA LEU A 224 -5.46 -5.76 -14.67
C LEU A 224 -5.34 -4.85 -13.45
N ILE A 225 -4.50 -3.82 -13.49
CA ILE A 225 -4.30 -2.86 -12.39
C ILE A 225 -5.63 -2.22 -11.97
N ASN A 226 -6.48 -1.89 -12.95
CA ASN A 226 -7.81 -1.32 -12.72
C ASN A 226 -8.84 -2.35 -12.19
N LYS A 227 -8.51 -3.65 -12.19
CA LYS A 227 -9.41 -4.74 -11.78
C LYS A 227 -9.17 -5.26 -10.37
N TRP A 228 -8.27 -4.67 -9.56
CA TRP A 228 -7.96 -5.23 -8.24
C TRP A 228 -9.20 -5.40 -7.33
N LYS A 229 -10.00 -4.33 -7.19
CA LYS A 229 -11.25 -4.38 -6.40
C LYS A 229 -12.31 -5.28 -7.06
N PRO A 230 -12.63 -5.16 -8.36
CA PRO A 230 -13.55 -6.08 -9.04
C PRO A 230 -13.19 -7.56 -8.94
N LEU A 231 -11.92 -7.93 -9.16
CA LEU A 231 -11.45 -9.31 -9.04
C LEU A 231 -11.52 -9.81 -7.60
N SER A 232 -11.17 -8.95 -6.63
CA SER A 232 -11.31 -9.28 -5.21
C SER A 232 -12.77 -9.57 -4.85
N ALA A 233 -13.71 -8.73 -5.32
CA ALA A 233 -15.14 -8.93 -5.11
C ALA A 233 -15.66 -10.21 -5.77
N ALA A 234 -15.20 -10.52 -7.00
CA ALA A 234 -15.61 -11.71 -7.72
C ALA A 234 -15.16 -13.00 -7.00
N LEU A 235 -13.92 -13.04 -6.50
CA LEU A 235 -13.42 -14.17 -5.70
C LEU A 235 -14.18 -14.33 -4.38
N LEU A 236 -14.41 -13.24 -3.64
CA LEU A 236 -15.18 -13.29 -2.40
C LEU A 236 -16.64 -13.70 -2.63
N THR A 237 -17.23 -13.33 -3.77
CA THR A 237 -18.59 -13.75 -4.16
C THR A 237 -18.63 -15.26 -4.47
N ALA A 238 -17.55 -15.81 -5.04
CA ALA A 238 -17.45 -17.24 -5.34
C ALA A 238 -17.44 -18.12 -4.09
N ASP A 239 -17.03 -17.61 -2.92
CA ASP A 239 -17.08 -18.36 -1.65
C ASP A 239 -18.50 -18.63 -1.15
N VAL A 240 -19.47 -17.82 -1.58
CA VAL A 240 -20.85 -17.85 -1.07
C VAL A 240 -21.88 -18.19 -2.16
N THR A 241 -21.44 -18.27 -3.41
CA THR A 241 -22.30 -18.57 -4.57
C THR A 241 -22.11 -20.03 -4.99
N PRO A 242 -23.18 -20.73 -5.44
CA PRO A 242 -23.03 -22.07 -5.99
C PRO A 242 -21.99 -22.15 -7.13
N PRO A 243 -21.26 -23.27 -7.27
CA PRO A 243 -20.28 -23.46 -8.35
C PRO A 243 -20.87 -23.18 -9.74
N GLY A 244 -20.10 -22.52 -10.60
CA GLY A 244 -20.48 -22.22 -11.99
C GLY A 244 -21.05 -20.82 -12.25
N ARG A 245 -21.12 -19.95 -11.24
CA ARG A 245 -21.45 -18.52 -11.41
C ARG A 245 -20.22 -17.65 -11.18
N PHE A 246 -19.41 -17.47 -12.23
CA PHE A 246 -18.32 -16.51 -12.27
C PHE A 246 -18.47 -15.68 -13.55
N THR A 247 -18.46 -14.36 -13.42
CA THR A 247 -18.48 -13.46 -14.58
C THR A 247 -17.05 -13.25 -15.06
N PRO A 248 -16.72 -13.62 -16.31
CA PRO A 248 -15.38 -13.43 -16.86
C PRO A 248 -14.95 -11.95 -16.92
N PHE A 249 -13.66 -11.72 -16.79
CA PHE A 249 -12.96 -10.48 -17.12
C PHE A 249 -12.18 -10.72 -18.42
N GLU A 250 -12.87 -10.65 -19.55
CA GLU A 250 -12.35 -11.01 -20.88
C GLU A 250 -11.15 -10.15 -21.29
N ASP A 251 -11.17 -8.88 -20.94
CA ASP A 251 -10.14 -7.88 -21.23
C ASP A 251 -8.78 -8.16 -20.55
N VAL A 252 -8.76 -9.02 -19.53
CA VAL A 252 -7.55 -9.44 -18.82
C VAL A 252 -7.36 -10.96 -18.82
N GLY A 253 -8.12 -11.67 -19.66
CA GLY A 253 -7.98 -13.13 -19.84
C GLY A 253 -8.36 -13.97 -18.62
N VAL A 254 -9.23 -13.48 -17.72
CA VAL A 254 -9.64 -14.19 -16.50
C VAL A 254 -11.08 -14.70 -16.66
N TYR A 255 -11.24 -15.99 -16.94
CA TYR A 255 -12.52 -16.63 -17.24
C TYR A 255 -13.05 -17.52 -16.11
N THR A 256 -12.19 -17.91 -15.17
CA THR A 256 -12.55 -18.82 -14.08
C THR A 256 -12.11 -18.30 -12.72
N VAL A 257 -12.73 -18.83 -11.67
CA VAL A 257 -12.34 -18.58 -10.27
C VAL A 257 -10.88 -18.98 -10.02
N GLU A 258 -10.44 -20.09 -10.60
CA GLU A 258 -9.05 -20.56 -10.50
C GLU A 258 -8.09 -19.57 -11.16
N GLN A 259 -8.41 -19.07 -12.36
CA GLN A 259 -7.62 -18.04 -13.02
C GLN A 259 -7.56 -16.76 -12.19
N ALA A 260 -8.70 -16.32 -11.62
CA ALA A 260 -8.73 -15.14 -10.75
C ALA A 260 -7.84 -15.33 -9.50
N ALA A 261 -7.88 -16.51 -8.87
CA ALA A 261 -7.06 -16.83 -7.71
C ALA A 261 -5.56 -16.89 -8.06
N ASN A 262 -5.22 -17.34 -9.26
CA ASN A 262 -3.84 -17.36 -9.78
C ASN A 262 -3.36 -15.96 -10.24
N THR A 263 -4.27 -15.02 -10.49
CA THR A 263 -3.96 -13.64 -10.86
C THR A 263 -3.76 -12.74 -9.63
N VAL A 264 -4.60 -12.87 -8.60
CA VAL A 264 -4.58 -11.96 -7.43
C VAL A 264 -3.55 -12.37 -6.38
N GLY A 265 -2.65 -11.44 -6.06
CA GLY A 265 -1.61 -11.52 -5.03
C GLY A 265 -2.17 -11.49 -3.60
N ILE A 266 -2.95 -10.47 -3.30
CA ILE A 266 -3.68 -10.33 -2.04
C ILE A 266 -4.96 -9.58 -2.35
N LEU A 267 -6.07 -10.02 -1.78
CA LEU A 267 -7.36 -9.42 -2.06
C LEU A 267 -7.57 -8.16 -1.24
N LEU A 268 -8.18 -7.16 -1.86
CA LEU A 268 -8.86 -6.10 -1.12
C LEU A 268 -10.09 -6.70 -0.44
N PHE A 269 -10.34 -6.36 0.83
CA PHE A 269 -11.61 -6.69 1.44
C PHE A 269 -12.75 -5.96 0.74
N VAL A 270 -13.74 -6.70 0.26
CA VAL A 270 -14.98 -6.15 -0.30
C VAL A 270 -16.15 -6.86 0.36
N GLN A 271 -17.07 -6.10 0.92
CA GLN A 271 -18.33 -6.65 1.43
C GLN A 271 -19.21 -7.02 0.23
N VAL A 272 -19.46 -8.32 0.07
CA VAL A 272 -20.31 -8.88 -0.99
C VAL A 272 -21.60 -9.46 -0.38
N PRO A 273 -22.71 -9.53 -1.14
CA PRO A 273 -23.95 -10.15 -0.65
C PRO A 273 -23.72 -11.58 -0.16
N GLY A 274 -24.12 -11.87 1.08
CA GLY A 274 -23.92 -13.18 1.70
C GLY A 274 -22.52 -13.45 2.26
N GLY A 275 -21.54 -12.57 2.02
CA GLY A 275 -20.19 -12.65 2.57
C GLY A 275 -20.03 -12.00 3.94
N LEU A 276 -18.78 -11.91 4.41
CA LEU A 276 -18.45 -11.24 5.67
C LEU A 276 -18.76 -9.73 5.60
N THR A 277 -19.31 -9.20 6.69
CA THR A 277 -19.37 -7.75 6.91
C THR A 277 -18.01 -7.22 7.35
N ALA A 278 -17.77 -5.92 7.20
CA ALA A 278 -16.54 -5.29 7.68
C ALA A 278 -16.32 -5.53 9.19
N ASP A 279 -17.37 -5.38 10.01
CA ASP A 279 -17.28 -5.60 11.46
C ASP A 279 -16.93 -7.05 11.81
N ALA A 280 -17.55 -8.02 11.13
CA ALA A 280 -17.26 -9.44 11.35
C ALA A 280 -15.82 -9.79 10.96
N ALA A 281 -15.37 -9.32 9.79
CA ALA A 281 -14.00 -9.55 9.34
C ALA A 281 -12.95 -8.85 10.22
N LEU A 282 -13.23 -7.65 10.74
CA LEU A 282 -12.38 -6.96 11.71
C LEU A 282 -12.35 -7.66 13.07
N LYS A 283 -13.48 -8.23 13.51
CA LYS A 283 -13.52 -9.04 14.73
C LYS A 283 -12.62 -10.26 14.59
N LEU A 284 -12.76 -11.02 13.51
CA LEU A 284 -11.89 -12.16 13.21
C LEU A 284 -10.42 -11.77 13.12
N PHE A 285 -10.13 -10.61 12.53
CA PHE A 285 -8.77 -10.09 12.43
C PHE A 285 -8.12 -9.84 13.80
N ARG A 286 -8.87 -9.33 14.77
CA ARG A 286 -8.37 -9.01 16.12
C ARG A 286 -8.22 -10.25 17.03
N GLU A 287 -8.91 -11.33 16.70
CA GLU A 287 -8.87 -12.60 17.43
C GLU A 287 -7.81 -13.59 16.91
N GLY A 288 -7.18 -13.29 15.77
CA GLY A 288 -6.14 -14.10 15.14
C GLY A 288 -4.74 -13.65 15.52
#